data_AF-A0A9D4S1U0-F1
#
_entry.id   AF-A0A9D4S1U0-F1
#
_cell.length_a   1.000
_cell.length_b   1.000
_cell.length_c   1.000
_cell.angle_alpha   90.00
_cell.angle_beta   90.00
_cell.angle_gamma   90.00
#
_symmetry.space_group_name_H-M   'P 1'
#
loop_
_entity.id
_entity.type
_entity.pdbx_description
1 polymer ?
#
loop_
_entity_poly.entity_id
_entity_poly.type
_entity_poly.pdbx_seq_one_letter_code
_entity_poly.pdbx_strand_id
1 'polypeptide(L)' 'MAQRRAARFTTNRYRNTSSGADVLHLLQRESLADSRSKLQLVILYKIIHEFVDIPSDANL' A
#
# COMPACT_ATOMS: atom_id res chain seq x y z
N MET A 1 3.56 -6.81 -3.97
CA MET A 1 3.59 -8.28 -3.76
C MET A 1 2.94 -8.70 -2.45
N ALA A 2 3.27 -8.08 -1.31
CA ALA A 2 2.69 -8.44 0.01
C ALA A 2 1.15 -8.36 0.06
N GLN A 3 0.55 -7.26 -0.40
CA GLN A 3 -0.93 -7.10 -0.39
C GLN A 3 -1.65 -8.17 -1.22
N ARG A 4 -1.10 -8.52 -2.39
CA ARG A 4 -1.64 -9.58 -3.26
C ARG A 4 -1.48 -10.97 -2.63
N ARG A 5 -0.35 -11.23 -1.96
CA ARG A 5 -0.11 -12.50 -1.25
C ARG A 5 -1.03 -12.66 -0.04
N ALA A 6 -1.22 -11.59 0.72
CA ALA A 6 -2.18 -11.54 1.84
C ALA A 6 -3.61 -11.77 1.33
N ALA A 7 -4.02 -11.11 0.25
CA ALA A 7 -5.34 -11.27 -0.34
C ALA A 7 -5.62 -12.71 -0.82
N ARG A 8 -4.61 -13.37 -1.42
CA ARG A 8 -4.71 -14.79 -1.80
C ARG A 8 -4.79 -15.72 -0.60
N PHE A 9 -4.05 -15.39 0.46
CA PHE A 9 -4.09 -16.14 1.71
C PHE A 9 -5.46 -16.06 2.38
N THR A 10 -6.01 -14.85 2.52
CA THR A 10 -7.33 -14.65 3.14
C THR A 10 -8.48 -15.27 2.34
N THR A 11 -8.33 -15.40 1.03
CA THR A 11 -9.36 -16.01 0.15
C THR A 11 -9.12 -17.49 -0.14
N ASN A 12 -8.08 -18.09 0.44
CA ASN A 12 -7.67 -19.48 0.23
C ASN A 12 -7.53 -19.86 -1.28
N ARG A 13 -7.24 -18.87 -2.14
CA ARG A 13 -7.10 -19.03 -3.59
C ARG A 13 -5.63 -18.93 -3.98
N TYR A 14 -4.92 -20.04 -3.83
CA TYR A 14 -3.50 -20.14 -4.19
C TYR A 14 -3.25 -20.67 -5.61
N ARG A 15 -4.21 -21.45 -6.16
CA ARG A 15 -4.10 -22.10 -7.48
C ARG A 15 -4.79 -21.37 -8.63
N ASN A 16 -5.80 -20.55 -8.35
CA ASN A 16 -6.57 -19.88 -9.40
C ASN A 16 -5.87 -18.61 -9.91
N THR A 17 -5.80 -18.47 -11.24
CA THR A 17 -5.34 -17.31 -12.01
C THR A 17 -6.35 -16.16 -12.04
N SER A 18 -7.24 -16.06 -11.05
CA SER A 18 -8.03 -14.84 -10.86
C SER A 18 -7.09 -13.66 -10.64
N SER A 19 -7.32 -12.56 -11.36
CA SER A 19 -6.50 -11.37 -11.29
C SER A 19 -6.38 -10.93 -9.84
N GLY A 20 -5.18 -10.57 -9.39
CA GLY A 20 -5.00 -10.05 -8.03
C GLY A 20 -5.86 -8.82 -7.73
N ALA A 21 -6.36 -8.13 -8.76
CA ALA A 21 -7.32 -7.03 -8.64
C ALA A 21 -8.71 -7.51 -8.20
N ASP A 22 -9.22 -8.61 -8.73
CA ASP A 22 -10.55 -9.15 -8.40
C ASP A 22 -10.62 -9.57 -6.93
N VAL A 23 -9.53 -10.18 -6.44
CA VAL A 23 -9.40 -10.59 -5.04
C VAL A 23 -9.34 -9.38 -4.10
N LEU A 24 -8.71 -8.28 -4.53
CA LEU A 24 -8.69 -7.04 -3.75
C LEU A 24 -10.06 -6.36 -3.72
N HIS A 25 -10.78 -6.37 -4.85
CA HIS A 25 -12.15 -5.87 -4.93
C HIS A 25 -13.11 -6.66 -4.04
N LEU A 26 -12.98 -7.99 -4.03
CA LEU A 26 -13.74 -8.87 -3.13
C LEU A 26 -13.49 -8.53 -1.64
N LEU A 27 -12.25 -8.18 -1.30
CA LEU A 27 -11.85 -7.80 0.05
C LEU A 27 -12.13 -6.33 0.38
N GLN A 28 -12.76 -5.58 -0.53
CA GLN A 28 -12.98 -4.14 -0.45
C GLN A 28 -11.70 -3.36 -0.09
N ARG A 29 -10.54 -3.89 -0.48
CA ARG A 29 -9.25 -3.26 -0.21
C ARG A 29 -8.86 -2.40 -1.39
N GLU A 30 -8.45 -1.19 -1.07
CA GLU A 30 -7.96 -0.22 -2.05
C GLU A 30 -6.78 -0.78 -2.85
N SER A 31 -6.67 -0.32 -4.10
CA SER A 31 -5.56 -0.73 -4.95
C SER A 31 -4.24 -0.23 -4.36
N LEU A 32 -3.16 -0.92 -4.72
CA LEU A 32 -1.81 -0.54 -4.27
C LEU A 32 -1.40 0.84 -4.82
N ALA A 33 -1.94 1.24 -5.97
CA ALA A 33 -1.73 2.57 -6.54
C ALA A 33 -2.41 3.63 -5.68
N ASP A 34 -3.69 3.44 -5.35
CA ASP A 34 -4.46 4.41 -4.54
C ASP A 34 -3.87 4.55 -3.13
N SER A 35 -3.46 3.43 -2.53
CA SER A 35 -2.78 3.43 -1.22
C SER A 35 -1.47 4.22 -1.27
N ARG A 36 -0.70 4.12 -2.36
CA ARG A 36 0.55 4.88 -2.52
C ARG A 36 0.27 6.38 -2.68
N SER A 37 -0.72 6.75 -3.47
CA SER A 37 -1.11 8.16 -3.63
C SER A 37 -1.56 8.78 -2.31
N LYS A 38 -2.36 8.05 -1.51
CA LYS A 38 -2.75 8.50 -0.17
C LYS A 38 -1.56 8.63 0.77
N LEU A 39 -0.65 7.65 0.78
CA LEU A 39 0.55 7.70 1.61
C LEU A 39 1.44 8.90 1.26
N GLN A 40 1.60 9.24 -0.03
CA GLN A 40 2.33 10.43 -0.45
C GLN A 40 1.72 11.71 0.12
N LEU A 41 0.39 11.86 0.06
CA LEU A 41 -0.31 13.01 0.63
C LEU A 41 -0.18 13.07 2.16
N VAL A 42 -0.29 11.92 2.83
CA VAL A 42 -0.13 11.84 4.30
C VAL A 42 1.30 12.20 4.72
N ILE A 43 2.31 11.72 3.99
CA ILE A 43 3.71 12.08 4.26
C ILE A 43 3.92 13.58 4.02
N LEU A 44 3.42 14.13 2.92
CA LEU A 44 3.51 15.57 2.64
C LEU A 44 2.88 16.41 3.77
N TYR A 45 1.66 16.06 4.18
CA TYR A 45 1.00 16.70 5.32
C TYR A 45 1.84 16.62 6.59
N LYS A 46 2.37 15.43 6.90
CA LYS A 46 3.22 15.22 8.08
C LYS A 46 4.51 16.04 8.02
N ILE A 47 5.09 16.24 6.85
CA ILE A 47 6.27 17.09 6.65
C ILE A 47 5.91 18.56 6.91
N ILE A 48 4.81 19.04 6.31
CA ILE A 48 4.35 20.43 6.47
C ILE A 48 4.08 20.77 7.95
N HIS A 49 3.56 19.80 8.71
CA HIS A 49 3.24 19.96 10.13
C HIS A 49 4.33 19.46 11.08
N GLU A 50 5.54 19.17 10.59
CA GLU A 50 6.68 18.72 11.39
C GLU A 50 6.41 17.48 12.26
N PHE A 51 5.46 16.62 11.85
CA PHE A 51 5.13 15.36 12.53
C PHE A 51 6.10 14.22 12.22
N VAL A 52 7.03 14.43 11.28
CA VAL A 52 8.06 13.47 10.91
C VAL A 52 9.38 14.21 10.88
N ASP A 53 10.34 13.70 11.65
CA ASP A 53 11.72 14.15 11.59
C ASP A 53 12.37 13.67 10.29
N ILE A 54 12.90 14.60 9.50
CA ILE A 54 13.64 14.30 8.28
C ILE A 54 15.11 14.57 8.58
N PRO A 55 15.94 13.52 8.75
CA PRO A 55 17.35 13.72 9.03
C PRO A 55 18.00 14.45 7.84
N SER A 56 18.61 15.60 8.13
CA SER A 56 19.37 16.39 7.14
C SER A 56 20.74 15.77 6.82
N ASP A 57 21.19 14.81 7.63
CA ASP A 57 22.51 14.19 7.52
C ASP A 57 22.48 12.98 6.59
N ALA A 58 22.25 13.24 5.31
CA ALA A 58 22.70 12.33 4.26
C ALA A 58 23.91 12.99 3.60
N ASN A 59 25.11 12.60 4.04
CA ASN A 59 26.30 12.74 3.21
C ASN A 59 26.01 12.00 1.89
N LEU A 60 25.63 12.76 0.86
CA LEU A 60 25.55 12.36 -0.54
C LEU A 60 26.89 12.61 -1.21
#